data_AF-A0A939UFI0-F1
#
_entry.id   AF-A0A939UFI0-F1
#
_cell.length_a   1.000
_cell.length_b   1.000
_cell.length_c   1.000
_cell.angle_alpha   90.00
_cell.angle_beta   90.00
_cell.angle_gamma   90.00
#
_symmetry.space_group_name_H-M   'P 1'
#
loop_
_entity.id
_entity.type
_entity.pdbx_description
1 polymer ?
#
loop_
_entity_poly.entity_id
_entity_poly.type
_entity_poly.pdbx_seq_one_letter_code
_entity_poly.pdbx_strand_id
1 'polypeptide(L)'
;MIIQWFPGHMSKALRKMEESVRKVDCLLYVLDARAPFSCINPQFASLLGQRSVVYVINKIDTVAPEDVRAWQKFFEGRGDTVVCTNSALGKESAKVLAALYEVNRDKIERYRLKGARYDVKAMVIGMPNTGKSTLINSLAKGRRTVTGDRPGVTRGEQWIRLDNGVVLLDTPGTLCHSIEVEDTAFNLAYIGCIRDAILDTE
;
A
#
# COMPACT_ATOMS: atom_id res chain seq x y z
N MET A 1 -17.29 20.65 8.47
CA MET A 1 -17.46 19.83 9.68
C MET A 1 -16.24 18.90 9.77
N ILE A 2 -15.48 18.89 10.87
CA ILE A 2 -14.31 17.99 11.01
C ILE A 2 -14.80 16.71 11.68
N ILE A 3 -14.97 15.64 10.90
CA ILE A 3 -15.31 14.33 11.47
C ILE A 3 -14.01 13.74 12.03
N GLN A 4 -13.93 13.58 13.36
CA GLN A 4 -12.83 12.88 14.01
C GLN A 4 -13.11 11.39 14.06
N TRP A 5 -12.28 10.60 13.39
CA TRP A 5 -12.46 9.17 13.22
C TRP A 5 -11.56 8.37 14.16
N PHE A 6 -11.73 8.37 15.50
CA PHE A 6 -10.90 7.50 16.37
C PHE A 6 -11.54 6.79 17.56
N PRO A 7 -11.24 5.50 17.65
CA PRO A 7 -10.77 4.84 18.85
C PRO A 7 -9.23 4.91 18.96
N GLY A 8 -8.65 5.07 20.16
CA GLY A 8 -7.20 5.17 20.42
C GLY A 8 -6.30 4.01 19.95
N HIS A 9 -6.87 2.96 19.33
CA HIS A 9 -6.13 1.82 18.76
C HIS A 9 -5.32 2.16 17.49
N MET A 10 -5.69 3.19 16.74
CA MET A 10 -5.03 3.49 15.46
C MET A 10 -3.73 4.30 15.56
N SER A 11 -3.59 5.21 16.52
CA SER A 11 -2.31 5.93 16.74
C SER A 11 -1.18 4.95 17.07
N LYS A 12 -1.52 3.83 17.72
CA LYS A 12 -0.61 2.70 17.96
C LYS A 12 -0.20 1.99 16.66
N ALA A 13 -1.08 1.91 15.66
CA ALA A 13 -0.76 1.31 14.36
C ALA A 13 0.20 2.20 13.55
N LEU A 14 -0.03 3.52 13.51
CA LEU A 14 0.87 4.45 12.84
C LEU A 14 2.27 4.44 13.46
N ARG A 15 2.37 4.52 14.78
CA ARG A 15 3.65 4.43 15.49
C ARG A 15 4.38 3.11 15.20
N LYS A 16 3.66 1.99 15.18
CA LYS A 16 4.24 0.69 14.79
C LYS A 16 4.78 0.73 13.37
N MET A 17 4.05 1.31 12.42
CA MET A 17 4.54 1.47 11.05
C MET A 17 5.79 2.33 10.98
N GLU A 18 5.87 3.44 11.73
CA GLU A 18 7.08 4.28 11.81
C GLU A 18 8.30 3.49 12.34
N GLU A 19 8.10 2.65 13.35
CA GLU A 19 9.13 1.75 13.88
C GLU A 19 9.53 0.69 12.83
N SER A 20 8.58 0.15 12.09
CA SER A 20 8.80 -0.85 11.05
C SER A 20 9.45 -0.30 9.78
N VAL A 21 9.24 0.97 9.41
CA VAL A 21 9.83 1.62 8.22
C VAL A 21 11.36 1.56 8.23
N ARG A 22 11.97 1.58 9.42
CA ARG A 22 13.42 1.45 9.58
C ARG A 22 13.95 0.07 9.16
N LYS A 23 13.09 -0.95 9.13
CA LYS A 23 13.44 -2.35 8.81
C LYS A 23 13.30 -2.70 7.33
N VAL A 24 12.65 -1.86 6.53
CA VAL A 24 12.41 -2.08 5.10
C VAL A 24 13.28 -1.16 4.24
N ASP A 25 13.39 -1.51 2.96
CA ASP A 25 14.15 -0.76 1.96
C ASP A 25 13.28 0.26 1.22
N CYS A 26 12.02 -0.09 0.98
CA CYS A 26 11.05 0.74 0.25
C CYS A 26 9.62 0.53 0.77
N LEU A 27 8.72 1.42 0.34
CA LEU A 27 7.29 1.37 0.62
C LEU A 27 6.52 0.99 -0.64
N LEU A 28 5.54 0.10 -0.49
CA LEU A 28 4.58 -0.24 -1.53
C LEU A 28 3.22 0.36 -1.15
N TYR A 29 2.90 1.53 -1.70
CA TYR A 29 1.73 2.30 -1.31
C TYR A 29 0.55 1.98 -2.23
N VAL A 30 -0.41 1.21 -1.72
CA VAL A 30 -1.60 0.77 -2.45
C VAL A 30 -2.74 1.79 -2.34
N LEU A 31 -3.17 2.30 -3.49
CA LEU A 31 -4.28 3.23 -3.70
C LEU A 31 -5.42 2.55 -4.49
N ASP A 32 -6.65 3.03 -4.33
CA ASP A 32 -7.81 2.56 -5.11
C ASP A 32 -7.99 3.45 -6.36
N ALA A 33 -8.11 2.85 -7.55
CA ALA A 33 -8.20 3.56 -8.82
C ALA A 33 -9.43 4.48 -8.94
N ARG A 34 -10.50 4.21 -8.16
CA ARG A 34 -11.73 5.01 -8.16
C ARG A 34 -11.54 6.38 -7.52
N ALA A 35 -10.62 6.50 -6.56
CA ALA A 35 -10.32 7.76 -5.88
C ALA A 35 -8.86 7.79 -5.38
N PRO A 36 -7.87 7.76 -6.27
CA PRO A 36 -6.47 7.55 -5.89
C PRO A 36 -5.93 8.65 -4.98
N PHE A 37 -6.35 9.90 -5.20
CA PHE A 37 -5.94 11.04 -4.37
C PHE A 37 -6.56 11.01 -2.97
N SER A 38 -7.84 10.63 -2.87
CA SER A 38 -8.51 10.50 -1.56
C SER A 38 -7.90 9.37 -0.73
N CYS A 39 -7.30 8.36 -1.36
CA CYS A 39 -6.56 7.31 -0.67
C CYS A 39 -5.18 7.73 -0.13
N ILE A 40 -4.70 8.94 -0.45
CA ILE A 40 -3.46 9.48 0.10
C ILE A 40 -3.73 9.93 1.53
N ASN A 41 -3.01 9.33 2.47
CA ASN A 41 -3.12 9.61 3.89
C ASN A 41 -2.01 10.60 4.28
N PRO A 42 -2.35 11.84 4.66
CA PRO A 42 -1.36 12.84 5.07
C PRO A 42 -0.45 12.36 6.21
N GLN A 43 -0.94 11.44 7.05
CA GLN A 43 -0.15 10.89 8.16
C GLN A 43 1.03 10.03 7.71
N PHE A 44 1.01 9.53 6.46
CA PHE A 44 2.15 8.80 5.91
C PHE A 44 3.26 9.71 5.41
N ALA A 45 3.08 11.04 5.37
CA ALA A 45 4.11 11.96 4.91
C ALA A 45 5.46 11.75 5.62
N SER A 46 5.45 11.46 6.92
CA SER A 46 6.66 11.13 7.70
C SER A 46 7.35 9.85 7.24
N LEU A 47 6.59 8.87 6.73
CA LEU A 47 7.08 7.59 6.22
C LEU A 47 7.65 7.75 4.80
N LEU A 48 6.92 8.47 3.94
CA LEU A 48 7.27 8.67 2.52
C LEU A 48 8.59 9.42 2.35
N GLY A 49 8.97 10.28 3.31
CA GLY A 49 10.26 10.97 3.28
C GLY A 49 11.47 10.11 3.70
N GLN A 50 11.26 8.93 4.28
CA GLN A 50 12.35 8.10 4.82
C GLN A 50 12.83 7.03 3.83
N ARG A 51 11.96 6.60 2.93
CA ARG A 51 12.17 5.47 2.03
C ARG A 51 11.63 5.79 0.65
N SER A 52 12.20 5.18 -0.37
CA SER A 52 11.64 5.23 -1.70
C SER A 52 10.28 4.53 -1.76
N VAL A 53 9.41 5.02 -2.64
CA VAL A 53 8.00 4.63 -2.70
C VAL A 53 7.65 4.13 -4.09
N VAL A 54 6.99 2.99 -4.15
CA VAL A 54 6.30 2.49 -5.34
C VAL A 54 4.80 2.63 -5.08
N TYR A 55 4.13 3.52 -5.81
CA TYR A 55 2.69 3.66 -5.77
C TYR A 55 2.04 2.57 -6.62
N VAL A 56 1.00 1.93 -6.07
CA VAL A 56 0.24 0.89 -6.74
C VAL A 56 -1.21 1.34 -6.84
N ILE A 57 -1.62 1.76 -8.03
CA ILE A 57 -3.02 2.10 -8.30
C ILE A 57 -3.74 0.80 -8.64
N ASN A 58 -4.52 0.31 -7.68
CA ASN A 58 -5.16 -1.00 -7.74
C ASN A 58 -6.65 -0.88 -8.13
N LYS A 59 -7.25 -2.00 -8.56
CA LYS A 59 -8.65 -2.08 -9.02
C LYS A 59 -8.93 -1.27 -10.29
N ILE A 60 -7.97 -1.23 -11.20
CA ILE A 60 -8.09 -0.48 -12.47
C ILE A 60 -9.25 -0.94 -13.37
N ASP A 61 -9.78 -2.14 -13.11
CA ASP A 61 -10.98 -2.69 -13.77
C ASP A 61 -12.28 -1.97 -13.40
N THR A 62 -12.26 -1.17 -12.33
CA THR A 62 -13.43 -0.44 -11.83
C THR A 62 -13.56 0.98 -12.39
N VAL A 63 -12.63 1.40 -13.24
CA VAL A 63 -12.57 2.75 -13.83
C VAL A 63 -12.30 2.67 -15.33
N ALA A 64 -12.57 3.77 -16.04
CA ALA A 64 -12.33 3.83 -17.47
C ALA A 64 -10.81 3.79 -17.77
N PRO A 65 -10.36 3.13 -18.86
CA PRO A 65 -8.94 3.09 -19.23
C PRO A 65 -8.30 4.49 -19.40
N GLU A 66 -9.10 5.48 -19.78
CA GLU A 66 -8.71 6.88 -19.93
C GLU A 66 -8.26 7.47 -18.60
N ASP A 67 -9.02 7.20 -17.53
CA ASP A 67 -8.73 7.67 -16.18
C ASP A 67 -7.46 7.00 -15.64
N VAL A 68 -7.30 5.69 -15.88
CA VAL A 68 -6.07 4.97 -15.50
C VAL A 68 -4.84 5.61 -16.13
N ARG A 69 -4.91 5.94 -17.42
CA ARG A 69 -3.82 6.64 -18.13
C ARG A 69 -3.57 8.02 -17.55
N ALA A 70 -4.62 8.77 -17.22
CA ALA A 70 -4.52 10.08 -16.60
C ALA A 70 -3.83 10.02 -15.23
N TRP A 71 -4.23 9.06 -14.38
CA TRP A 71 -3.60 8.82 -13.08
C TRP A 71 -2.14 8.44 -13.22
N GLN A 72 -1.83 7.46 -14.09
CA GLN A 72 -0.45 7.05 -14.32
C GLN A 72 0.42 8.24 -14.73
N LYS A 73 -0.03 9.01 -15.73
CA LYS A 73 0.69 10.21 -16.22
C LYS A 73 0.88 11.26 -15.13
N PHE A 74 -0.10 11.45 -14.25
CA PHE A 74 0.01 12.40 -13.15
C PHE A 74 1.10 12.02 -12.15
N PHE A 75 1.13 10.76 -11.70
CA PHE A 75 2.15 10.29 -10.76
C PHE A 75 3.54 10.26 -11.42
N GLU A 76 3.65 9.78 -12.66
CA GLU A 76 4.92 9.82 -13.41
C GLU A 76 5.41 11.27 -13.61
N GLY A 77 4.50 12.21 -13.88
CA GLY A 77 4.82 13.64 -14.03
C GLY A 77 5.34 14.31 -12.75
N ARG A 78 5.04 13.73 -11.58
CA ARG A 78 5.62 14.13 -10.28
C ARG A 78 6.98 13.46 -10.00
N GLY A 79 7.43 12.55 -10.87
CA GLY A 79 8.61 11.72 -10.67
C GLY A 79 8.36 10.52 -9.77
N ASP A 80 7.10 10.20 -9.44
CA ASP A 80 6.76 9.06 -8.61
C ASP A 80 6.84 7.76 -9.42
N THR A 81 7.38 6.68 -8.82
CA THR A 81 7.30 5.34 -9.43
C THR A 81 5.90 4.78 -9.20
N VAL A 82 5.14 4.54 -10.27
CA VAL A 82 3.74 4.10 -10.19
C VAL A 82 3.49 2.85 -11.03
N VAL A 83 2.66 1.95 -10.53
CA VAL A 83 2.18 0.77 -11.25
C VAL A 83 0.66 0.67 -11.13
N CYS A 84 -0.02 0.63 -12.28
CA CYS A 84 -1.45 0.38 -12.37
C CYS A 84 -1.70 -1.12 -12.47
N THR A 85 -2.59 -1.68 -11.64
CA THR A 85 -2.80 -3.13 -11.54
C THR A 85 -4.24 -3.53 -11.22
N ASN A 86 -4.65 -4.71 -11.68
CA ASN A 86 -5.75 -5.44 -11.08
C ASN A 86 -5.17 -6.62 -10.29
N SER A 87 -4.96 -6.41 -9.00
CA SER A 87 -4.36 -7.43 -8.12
C SER A 87 -5.16 -8.73 -8.05
N ALA A 88 -6.47 -8.70 -8.29
CA ALA A 88 -7.31 -9.89 -8.28
C ALA A 88 -7.02 -10.82 -9.47
N LEU A 89 -6.61 -10.27 -10.61
CA LEU A 89 -6.24 -11.03 -11.80
C LEU A 89 -4.74 -11.39 -11.82
N GLY A 90 -3.90 -10.60 -11.15
CA GLY A 90 -2.47 -10.86 -10.97
C GLY A 90 -1.60 -10.77 -12.23
N LYS A 91 -2.15 -10.27 -13.34
CA LYS A 91 -1.43 -10.10 -14.61
C LYS A 91 -0.25 -9.14 -14.49
N GLU A 92 -0.35 -8.15 -13.61
CA GLU A 92 0.60 -7.05 -13.46
C GLU A 92 1.55 -7.24 -12.27
N SER A 93 1.48 -8.38 -11.56
CA SER A 93 2.38 -8.71 -10.45
C SER A 93 3.86 -8.62 -10.87
N ALA A 94 4.18 -9.01 -12.11
CA ALA A 94 5.53 -8.87 -12.65
C ALA A 94 5.99 -7.40 -12.75
N LYS A 95 5.08 -6.46 -13.08
CA LYS A 95 5.40 -5.02 -13.17
C LYS A 95 5.69 -4.43 -11.80
N VAL A 96 4.90 -4.81 -10.79
CA VAL A 96 5.12 -4.39 -9.39
C VAL A 96 6.49 -4.88 -8.90
N LEU A 97 6.85 -6.13 -9.19
CA LEU A 97 8.15 -6.68 -8.83
C LEU A 97 9.29 -5.96 -9.54
N ALA A 98 9.16 -5.69 -10.84
CA ALA A 98 10.14 -4.90 -11.59
C ALA A 98 10.36 -3.51 -10.98
N ALA A 99 9.28 -2.81 -10.62
CA ALA A 99 9.36 -1.51 -9.96
C ALA A 99 10.08 -1.57 -8.60
N LEU A 100 9.82 -2.62 -7.80
CA LEU A 100 10.51 -2.85 -6.54
C LEU A 100 12.02 -3.07 -6.72
N TYR A 101 12.45 -3.82 -7.75
CA TYR A 101 13.87 -3.98 -8.04
C TYR A 101 14.49 -2.68 -8.52
N GLU A 102 13.80 -1.93 -9.38
CA GLU A 102 14.31 -0.69 -9.95
C GLU A 102 14.62 0.34 -8.87
N VAL A 103 13.66 0.56 -7.98
CA VAL A 103 13.79 1.48 -6.86
C VAL A 103 14.89 1.09 -5.87
N ASN A 104 15.31 -0.18 -5.86
CA ASN A 104 16.34 -0.71 -4.95
C ASN A 104 17.62 -1.14 -5.68
N ARG A 105 17.76 -0.78 -6.96
CA ARG A 105 18.83 -1.25 -7.86
C ARG A 105 20.22 -1.04 -7.27
N ASP A 106 20.50 0.15 -6.75
CA ASP A 106 21.81 0.49 -6.18
C ASP A 106 22.19 -0.40 -4.99
N LYS A 107 21.21 -0.75 -4.16
CA LYS A 107 21.43 -1.59 -2.98
C LYS A 107 21.65 -3.04 -3.40
N ILE A 108 20.85 -3.54 -4.34
CA ILE A 108 21.00 -4.89 -4.89
C ILE A 108 22.38 -5.04 -5.53
N GLU A 109 22.79 -4.08 -6.36
CA GLU A 109 24.06 -4.11 -7.08
C GLU A 109 25.26 -4.05 -6.12
N ARG A 110 25.19 -3.21 -5.09
CA ARG A 110 26.24 -3.14 -4.05
C ARG A 110 26.48 -4.48 -3.35
N TYR A 111 25.43 -5.25 -3.07
CA TYR A 111 25.56 -6.57 -2.47
C TYR A 111 26.01 -7.62 -3.50
N ARG A 112 25.53 -7.52 -4.74
CA ARG A 112 25.95 -8.39 -5.84
C ARG A 112 27.45 -8.30 -6.09
N LEU A 113 28.02 -7.09 -6.07
CA LEU A 113 29.47 -6.85 -6.21
C LEU A 113 30.29 -7.48 -5.06
N LYS A 114 29.68 -7.68 -3.89
CA LYS A 114 30.29 -8.38 -2.76
C LYS A 114 30.08 -9.90 -2.80
N GLY A 115 29.53 -10.43 -3.91
CA GLY A 115 29.23 -11.85 -4.07
C GLY A 115 28.04 -12.35 -3.25
N ALA A 116 27.18 -11.45 -2.75
CA ALA A 116 26.04 -11.79 -1.91
C ALA A 116 24.71 -11.52 -2.62
N ARG A 117 23.73 -12.42 -2.43
CA ARG A 117 22.33 -12.14 -2.79
C ARG A 117 21.73 -11.17 -1.77
N TYR A 118 20.94 -10.21 -2.27
CA TYR A 118 20.20 -9.28 -1.45
C TYR A 118 18.70 -9.46 -1.66
N ASP A 119 17.95 -9.63 -0.58
CA ASP A 119 16.49 -9.65 -0.65
C ASP A 119 15.93 -8.26 -0.36
N VAL A 120 15.10 -7.73 -1.26
CA VAL A 120 14.46 -6.43 -1.10
C VAL A 120 13.34 -6.56 -0.08
N LYS A 121 13.39 -5.75 0.98
CA LYS A 121 12.32 -5.68 1.99
C LYS A 121 11.39 -4.51 1.65
N ALA A 122 10.10 -4.77 1.47
CA ALA A 122 9.11 -3.73 1.18
C ALA A 122 7.97 -3.77 2.20
N MET A 123 7.54 -2.61 2.70
CA MET A 123 6.36 -2.51 3.56
C MET A 123 5.14 -2.13 2.74
N VAL A 124 4.06 -2.90 2.82
CA VAL A 124 2.81 -2.60 2.11
C VAL A 124 1.96 -1.68 2.96
N ILE A 125 1.65 -0.49 2.45
CA ILE A 125 0.88 0.54 3.17
C ILE A 125 -0.32 1.01 2.35
N GLY A 126 -1.28 1.64 3.02
CA GLY A 126 -2.45 2.25 2.40
C GLY A 126 -3.70 2.20 3.25
N MET A 127 -4.74 2.92 2.82
CA MET A 127 -6.05 2.92 3.46
C MET A 127 -6.65 1.51 3.54
N PRO A 128 -7.57 1.20 4.46
CA PRO A 128 -8.33 -0.05 4.45
C PRO A 128 -8.98 -0.29 3.08
N ASN A 129 -9.19 -1.54 2.72
CA ASN A 129 -9.94 -1.94 1.51
C ASN A 129 -9.39 -1.47 0.14
N THR A 130 -8.22 -0.81 0.06
CA THR A 130 -7.53 -0.52 -1.22
C THR A 130 -6.99 -1.76 -1.93
N GLY A 131 -7.02 -2.92 -1.27
CA GLY A 131 -6.62 -4.21 -1.85
C GLY A 131 -5.20 -4.67 -1.52
N LYS A 132 -4.59 -4.16 -0.43
CA LYS A 132 -3.26 -4.58 0.07
C LYS A 132 -3.11 -6.09 0.20
N SER A 133 -4.01 -6.77 0.91
CA SER A 133 -3.95 -8.23 1.11
C SER A 133 -4.12 -8.99 -0.20
N THR A 134 -4.98 -8.50 -1.10
CA THR A 134 -5.13 -9.06 -2.45
C THR A 134 -3.84 -8.94 -3.25
N LEU A 135 -3.19 -7.76 -3.22
CA LEU A 135 -1.90 -7.54 -3.86
C LEU A 135 -0.81 -8.46 -3.31
N ILE A 136 -0.70 -8.56 -1.98
CA ILE A 136 0.25 -9.47 -1.32
C ILE A 136 0.04 -10.91 -1.79
N ASN A 137 -1.20 -11.41 -1.77
CA ASN A 137 -1.52 -12.76 -2.20
C ASN A 137 -1.21 -12.99 -3.69
N SER A 138 -1.46 -11.98 -4.52
CA SER A 138 -1.17 -11.99 -5.95
C SER A 138 0.34 -12.08 -6.21
N LEU A 139 1.15 -11.30 -5.49
CA LEU A 139 2.61 -11.33 -5.56
C LEU A 139 3.18 -12.65 -5.02
N ALA A 140 2.54 -13.24 -4.01
CA ALA A 140 2.86 -14.56 -3.49
C ALA A 140 2.37 -15.72 -4.38
N LYS A 141 1.77 -15.43 -5.56
CA LYS A 141 1.22 -16.43 -6.49
C LYS A 141 0.26 -17.42 -5.81
N GLY A 142 -0.51 -16.95 -4.83
CA GLY A 142 -1.43 -17.81 -4.06
C GLY A 142 -0.75 -18.84 -3.15
N ARG A 143 0.60 -18.92 -3.10
CA ARG A 143 1.32 -19.72 -2.11
C ARG A 143 1.27 -18.98 -0.78
N ARG A 144 0.21 -19.24 -0.01
CA ARG A 144 0.20 -18.96 1.43
C ARG A 144 1.40 -19.68 2.06
N THR A 145 2.46 -18.95 2.42
CA THR A 145 3.16 -19.29 3.65
C THR A 145 2.16 -19.07 4.78
N VAL A 146 1.68 -20.18 5.30
CA VAL A 146 0.70 -20.33 6.38
C VAL A 146 0.91 -19.29 7.49
N THR A 147 -0.07 -18.43 7.71
CA THR A 147 -0.42 -17.91 9.05
C THR A 147 -1.93 -17.65 9.06
N GLY A 148 -2.63 -18.36 9.95
CA GLY A 148 -4.06 -18.62 9.84
C GLY A 148 -4.99 -17.45 10.16
N ASP A 149 -6.07 -17.37 9.38
CA ASP A 149 -7.26 -16.57 9.62
C ASP A 149 -8.01 -17.06 10.87
N ARG A 150 -7.53 -16.70 12.07
CA ARG A 150 -8.37 -16.72 13.28
C ARG A 150 -8.69 -15.29 13.69
N PRO A 151 -9.97 -14.85 13.58
CA PRO A 151 -10.40 -13.56 14.13
C PRO A 151 -10.07 -13.48 15.63
N GLY A 152 -9.46 -12.37 16.07
CA GLY A 152 -9.28 -12.08 17.50
C GLY A 152 -7.86 -12.15 18.07
N VAL A 153 -6.81 -12.44 17.28
CA VAL A 153 -5.42 -12.40 17.77
C VAL A 153 -4.58 -11.44 16.93
N THR A 154 -4.26 -10.27 17.49
CA THR A 154 -3.22 -9.37 16.96
C THR A 154 -1.85 -10.05 17.12
N ARG A 155 -1.43 -10.85 16.14
CA ARG A 155 -0.03 -11.30 16.05
C ARG A 155 0.83 -10.16 15.50
N GLY A 156 2.13 -10.19 15.81
CA GLY A 156 3.10 -9.13 15.47
C GLY A 156 3.29 -8.88 13.98
N GLU A 157 4.36 -8.18 13.61
CA GLU A 157 4.74 -7.93 12.21
C GLU A 157 4.72 -9.22 11.38
N GLN A 158 3.95 -9.25 10.29
CA GLN A 158 3.84 -10.40 9.40
C GLN A 158 4.73 -10.21 8.17
N TRP A 159 5.80 -10.99 8.10
CA TRP A 159 6.74 -10.99 6.99
C TRP A 159 6.44 -12.14 6.02
N ILE A 160 6.33 -11.82 4.73
CA ILE A 160 5.97 -12.75 3.66
C ILE A 160 7.10 -12.77 2.65
N ARG A 161 7.76 -13.93 2.52
CA ARG A 161 8.91 -14.10 1.64
C ARG A 161 8.46 -14.64 0.29
N LEU A 162 8.86 -13.95 -0.78
CA LEU A 162 8.58 -14.32 -2.15
C LEU A 162 9.79 -15.05 -2.77
N ASP A 163 9.54 -15.99 -3.69
CA ASP A 163 10.58 -16.83 -4.31
C ASP A 163 11.63 -16.01 -5.09
N ASN A 164 11.26 -14.82 -5.53
CA ASN A 164 12.11 -13.92 -6.32
C ASN A 164 13.12 -13.11 -5.48
N GLY A 165 13.11 -13.21 -4.15
CA GLY A 165 14.00 -12.41 -3.30
C GLY A 165 13.42 -11.04 -2.95
N VAL A 166 12.09 -10.97 -2.84
CA VAL A 166 11.38 -9.88 -2.19
C VAL A 166 10.78 -10.40 -0.88
N VAL A 167 10.81 -9.59 0.17
CA VAL A 167 10.13 -9.87 1.43
C VAL A 167 9.17 -8.72 1.72
N LEU A 168 7.88 -9.03 1.81
CA LEU A 168 6.82 -8.07 2.10
C LEU A 168 6.54 -8.06 3.60
N LEU A 169 6.50 -6.87 4.19
CA LEU A 169 5.91 -6.65 5.50
C LEU A 169 4.45 -6.25 5.31
N ASP A 170 3.55 -7.12 5.74
CA ASP A 170 2.11 -6.84 5.76
C ASP A 170 1.78 -5.91 6.93
N THR A 171 1.05 -4.83 6.63
CA THR A 171 0.58 -3.89 7.65
C THR A 171 -0.93 -3.71 7.54
N PRO A 172 -1.63 -3.60 8.68
CA PRO A 172 -3.06 -3.31 8.65
C PRO A 172 -3.30 -1.97 7.95
N GLY A 173 -4.41 -1.88 7.21
CA GLY A 173 -4.83 -0.61 6.62
C GLY A 173 -5.04 0.45 7.70
N THR A 174 -4.46 1.63 7.52
CA THR A 174 -4.54 2.71 8.49
C THR A 174 -5.30 3.88 7.88
N LEU A 175 -6.40 4.30 8.52
CA LEU A 175 -7.20 5.43 8.10
C LEU A 175 -6.51 6.77 8.41
N CYS A 176 -6.93 7.82 7.73
CA CYS A 176 -6.53 9.19 8.04
C CYS A 176 -6.99 9.59 9.43
N HIS A 177 -6.25 10.51 10.06
CA HIS A 177 -6.64 11.00 11.36
C HIS A 177 -7.93 11.84 11.27
N SER A 178 -7.83 12.99 10.64
CA SER A 178 -8.96 13.81 10.28
C SER A 178 -9.10 13.76 8.76
N ILE A 179 -10.33 13.79 8.30
CA ILE A 179 -10.62 14.11 6.91
C ILE A 179 -11.29 15.47 6.96
N GLU A 180 -10.53 16.49 6.58
CA GLU A 180 -10.98 17.88 6.62
C GLU A 180 -11.79 18.25 5.38
N VAL A 181 -11.52 17.56 4.26
CA VAL A 181 -12.17 17.77 2.98
C VAL A 181 -13.36 16.82 2.85
N GLU A 182 -14.55 17.38 2.79
CA GLU A 182 -15.81 16.64 2.72
C GLU A 182 -15.87 15.67 1.53
N ASP A 183 -15.45 16.12 0.34
CA ASP A 183 -15.37 15.27 -0.85
C ASP A 183 -14.46 14.05 -0.64
N THR A 184 -13.38 14.19 0.12
CA THR A 184 -12.48 13.07 0.42
C THR A 184 -13.17 12.06 1.34
N ALA A 185 -13.99 12.51 2.28
CA ALA A 185 -14.76 11.63 3.15
C ALA A 185 -15.80 10.85 2.35
N PHE A 186 -16.55 11.54 1.49
CA PHE A 186 -17.54 10.90 0.60
C PHE A 186 -16.89 9.90 -0.34
N ASN A 187 -15.81 10.28 -1.03
CA ASN A 187 -15.08 9.37 -1.91
C ASN A 187 -14.61 8.11 -1.17
N LEU A 188 -14.03 8.28 0.03
CA LEU A 188 -13.54 7.17 0.84
C LEU A 188 -14.67 6.25 1.33
N ALA A 189 -15.84 6.79 1.62
CA ALA A 189 -17.01 5.99 1.96
C ALA A 189 -17.57 5.24 0.75
N TYR A 190 -17.76 5.91 -0.39
CA TYR A 190 -18.26 5.28 -1.62
C TYR A 190 -17.38 4.12 -2.10
N ILE A 191 -16.06 4.22 -1.94
CA ILE A 191 -15.14 3.14 -2.29
C ILE A 191 -15.03 2.05 -1.21
N GLY A 192 -15.69 2.24 -0.07
CA GLY A 192 -15.73 1.32 1.07
C GLY A 192 -14.48 1.34 1.94
N CYS A 193 -13.63 2.37 1.86
CA CYS A 193 -12.49 2.53 2.77
C CYS A 193 -12.96 2.88 4.19
N ILE A 194 -14.11 3.56 4.29
CA ILE A 194 -14.76 3.99 5.52
C ILE A 194 -16.17 3.38 5.58
N ARG A 195 -16.68 3.07 6.77
CA ARG A 195 -18.03 2.53 6.93
C ARG A 195 -19.08 3.63 6.79
N ASP A 196 -20.12 3.35 6.02
CA ASP A 196 -21.24 4.28 5.75
C ASP A 196 -21.99 4.71 7.02
N ALA A 197 -22.07 3.85 8.04
CA ALA A 197 -22.76 4.12 9.31
C ALA A 197 -22.19 5.28 10.15
N ILE A 198 -21.17 5.97 9.64
CA ILE A 198 -20.49 7.08 10.30
C ILE A 198 -20.52 8.34 9.40
N LEU A 199 -20.97 8.21 8.15
CA LEU A 199 -21.46 9.37 7.41
C LEU A 199 -22.88 9.63 7.91
N ASP A 200 -23.09 10.78 8.55
CA ASP A 200 -24.42 11.29 8.86
C ASP A 200 -25.09 11.63 7.52
N THR A 201 -25.65 10.63 6.85
CA THR A 201 -26.36 10.83 5.57
C THR A 201 -27.83 11.20 5.76
N GLU A 202 -28.35 11.28 6.99
CA GLU A 202 -29.62 11.92 7.37
C GLU A 202 -29.81 11.93 8.90
#